data_AF-A0A959T6Q8-F1
#
_entry.id   AF-A0A959T6Q8-F1
#
_cell.length_a   1.000
_cell.length_b   1.000
_cell.length_c   1.000
_cell.angle_alpha   90.00
_cell.angle_beta   90.00
_cell.angle_gamma   90.00
#
_symmetry.space_group_name_H-M   'P 1'
#
loop_
_entity.id
_entity.type
_entity.pdbx_description
1 polymer ?
#
loop_
_entity_poly.entity_id
_entity_poly.type
_entity_poly.pdbx_seq_one_letter_code
_entity_poly.pdbx_strand_id
1 'polypeptide(L)'
;LGNTNGFPGTPALWTTGSASISVSFTAPGTYTITDEVGNNICGTDQLVRTVCVEEPPVPAFTLTPDQSCAPLLSNTDNLTTTANSCLVTYAWSVAHTPPPCGSAGNYTYLGG
;
A
#
# COMPACT_ATOMS: atom_id res chain seq x y z
N LEU A 1 -19.02 14.74 -10.67
CA LEU A 1 -19.37 14.60 -9.23
C LEU A 1 -20.76 15.22 -9.01
N GLY A 2 -21.53 14.71 -8.06
CA GLY A 2 -22.82 15.29 -7.66
C GLY A 2 -22.66 16.44 -6.66
N ASN A 3 -23.78 17.04 -6.26
CA ASN A 3 -23.79 18.13 -5.28
C ASN A 3 -25.11 18.11 -4.48
N THR A 4 -25.04 18.30 -3.16
CA THR A 4 -26.22 18.47 -2.28
C THR A 4 -26.82 19.88 -2.35
N ASN A 5 -26.15 20.81 -3.04
CA ASN A 5 -26.49 22.22 -3.17
C ASN A 5 -26.67 22.93 -1.81
N GLY A 6 -25.98 22.45 -0.77
CA GLY A 6 -26.10 22.97 0.60
C GLY A 6 -27.32 22.44 1.36
N PHE A 7 -28.07 21.50 0.80
CA PHE A 7 -29.26 20.92 1.42
C PHE A 7 -29.14 19.40 1.62
N PRO A 8 -28.28 18.91 2.53
CA PRO A 8 -28.02 17.49 2.73
C PRO A 8 -29.24 16.71 3.26
N GLY A 9 -30.24 17.37 3.86
CA GLY A 9 -31.46 16.68 4.33
C GLY A 9 -32.57 16.54 3.28
N THR A 10 -32.40 17.11 2.09
CA THR A 10 -33.47 17.19 1.08
C THR A 10 -32.99 16.73 -0.29
N PRO A 11 -33.02 15.42 -0.58
CA PRO A 11 -32.54 14.84 -1.85
C PRO A 11 -33.20 15.42 -3.10
N ALA A 12 -34.41 15.97 -2.98
CA ALA A 12 -35.11 16.64 -4.06
C ALA A 12 -34.38 17.89 -4.61
N LEU A 13 -33.44 18.46 -3.84
CA LEU A 13 -32.65 19.63 -4.23
C LEU A 13 -31.23 19.27 -4.71
N TRP A 14 -30.90 17.99 -4.79
CA TRP A 14 -29.56 17.55 -5.19
C TRP A 14 -29.39 17.55 -6.69
N THR A 15 -28.13 17.69 -7.12
CA THR A 15 -27.72 17.42 -8.50
C THR A 15 -27.06 16.05 -8.54
N THR A 16 -27.65 15.14 -9.32
CA THR A 16 -27.15 13.77 -9.47
C THR A 16 -25.72 13.76 -10.00
N GLY A 17 -24.88 12.90 -9.42
CA GLY A 17 -23.54 12.66 -9.91
C GLY A 17 -23.48 11.78 -11.15
N SER A 18 -22.27 11.40 -11.54
CA SER A 18 -22.02 10.45 -12.62
C SER A 18 -21.92 9.04 -12.04
N ALA A 19 -22.37 8.03 -12.79
CA ALA A 19 -22.26 6.62 -12.38
C ALA A 19 -20.80 6.14 -12.31
N SER A 20 -19.91 6.77 -13.09
CA SER A 20 -18.47 6.53 -13.08
C SER A 20 -17.71 7.84 -12.86
N ILE A 21 -16.69 7.79 -12.02
CA ILE A 21 -15.81 8.93 -11.72
C ILE A 21 -14.37 8.43 -11.82
N SER A 22 -13.54 9.13 -12.58
CA SER A 22 -12.10 8.90 -12.64
C SER A 22 -11.39 9.94 -11.78
N VAL A 23 -10.83 9.49 -10.64
CA VAL A 23 -10.04 10.32 -9.72
C VAL A 23 -8.62 9.77 -9.67
N SER A 24 -7.63 10.65 -9.72
CA SER A 24 -6.21 10.30 -9.54
C SER A 24 -5.67 10.96 -8.27
N PHE A 25 -5.13 10.16 -7.37
CA PHE A 25 -4.42 10.64 -6.18
C PHE A 25 -2.93 10.68 -6.48
N THR A 26 -2.35 11.87 -6.54
CA THR A 26 -0.94 12.06 -6.91
C THR A 26 -0.01 12.28 -5.72
N ALA A 27 -0.57 12.60 -4.55
CA ALA A 27 0.17 12.74 -3.32
C ALA A 27 -0.10 11.52 -2.43
N PRO A 28 0.93 11.04 -1.70
CA PRO A 28 0.74 9.94 -0.78
C PRO A 28 -0.04 10.44 0.46
N GLY A 29 -0.89 9.59 1.01
CA GLY A 29 -1.78 9.92 2.12
C GLY A 29 -3.06 9.08 2.17
N THR A 30 -3.87 9.33 3.19
CA THR A 30 -5.15 8.66 3.39
C THR A 30 -6.29 9.54 2.90
N TYR A 31 -7.07 9.04 1.96
CA TYR A 31 -8.20 9.73 1.37
C TYR A 31 -9.52 9.05 1.76
N THR A 32 -10.49 9.87 2.16
CA THR A 32 -11.85 9.41 2.45
C THR A 32 -12.76 9.81 1.31
N ILE A 33 -13.42 8.83 0.70
CA ILE A 33 -14.41 8.99 -0.36
C ILE A 33 -15.77 8.73 0.26
N THR A 34 -16.66 9.71 0.15
CA THR A 34 -18.06 9.60 0.58
C THR A 34 -18.96 9.64 -0.63
N ASP A 35 -19.79 8.61 -0.78
CA ASP A 35 -20.91 8.60 -1.72
C ASP A 35 -22.19 8.82 -0.94
N GLU A 36 -23.04 9.72 -1.42
CA GLU A 36 -24.26 10.14 -0.73
C GLU A 36 -25.45 9.85 -1.63
N VAL A 37 -26.41 9.11 -1.10
CA VAL A 37 -27.63 8.70 -1.80
C VAL A 37 -28.84 9.15 -1.02
N GLY A 38 -29.93 9.45 -1.71
CA GLY A 38 -31.15 9.83 -1.02
C GLY A 38 -32.34 9.91 -1.94
N ASN A 39 -33.52 9.80 -1.34
CA ASN A 39 -34.78 10.06 -2.00
C ASN A 39 -35.78 10.69 -1.01
N ASN A 40 -36.87 11.22 -1.54
CA ASN A 40 -37.84 11.98 -0.73
C ASN A 40 -38.73 11.11 0.19
N ILE A 41 -38.61 9.78 0.11
CA ILE A 41 -39.47 8.82 0.83
C ILE A 41 -38.69 8.14 1.96
N CYS A 42 -37.44 7.76 1.70
CA CYS A 42 -36.59 6.96 2.57
C CYS A 42 -35.49 7.80 3.25
N GLY A 43 -35.35 9.08 2.90
CA GLY A 43 -34.31 9.95 3.44
C GLY A 43 -32.97 9.76 2.72
N THR A 44 -31.88 9.94 3.46
CA THR A 44 -30.50 9.93 2.96
C THR A 44 -29.68 8.83 3.60
N ASP A 45 -28.74 8.29 2.85
CA ASP A 45 -27.73 7.35 3.31
C ASP A 45 -26.38 7.69 2.70
N GLN A 46 -25.30 7.23 3.32
CA GLN A 46 -23.95 7.44 2.82
C GLN A 46 -23.11 6.17 2.88
N LEU A 47 -22.26 6.02 1.88
CA LEU A 47 -21.22 5.01 1.84
C LEU A 47 -19.86 5.68 1.93
N VAL A 48 -19.12 5.36 2.99
CA VAL A 48 -17.77 5.89 3.21
C VAL A 48 -16.74 4.81 2.89
N ARG A 49 -15.74 5.15 2.09
CA ARG A 49 -14.60 4.29 1.77
C ARG A 49 -13.30 5.04 1.97
N THR A 50 -12.32 4.36 2.56
CA THR A 50 -10.99 4.92 2.76
C THR A 50 -10.01 4.28 1.79
N VAL A 51 -9.19 5.10 1.15
CA VAL A 51 -8.11 4.68 0.25
C VAL A 51 -6.80 5.17 0.85
N CYS A 52 -5.84 4.28 1.00
CA CYS A 52 -4.48 4.61 1.43
C CYS A 52 -3.59 4.64 0.18
N VAL A 53 -2.96 5.78 -0.07
CA VAL A 53 -2.05 6.00 -1.19
C VAL A 53 -0.64 6.05 -0.64
N GLU A 54 0.18 5.09 -1.02
CA GLU A 54 1.58 4.99 -0.60
C GLU A 54 2.48 5.48 -1.71
N GLU A 55 3.60 6.11 -1.35
CA GLU A 55 4.65 6.38 -2.32
C GLU A 55 5.43 5.10 -2.63
N PRO A 56 6.07 4.97 -3.80
CA PRO A 56 6.95 3.83 -4.07
C PRO A 56 7.99 3.69 -2.94
N PRO A 57 8.07 2.52 -2.26
CA PRO A 57 9.02 2.34 -1.18
C PRO A 57 10.45 2.40 -1.74
N VAL A 58 11.38 2.88 -0.93
CA VAL A 58 12.82 2.88 -1.26
C VAL A 58 13.46 1.67 -0.56
N PRO A 59 13.75 0.56 -1.28
CA PRO A 59 14.24 -0.65 -0.65
C PRO A 59 15.63 -0.41 -0.04
N ALA A 60 15.79 -0.77 1.23
CA ALA A 60 17.07 -0.70 1.92
C ALA A 60 17.17 -1.84 2.92
N PHE A 61 18.36 -2.42 3.05
CA PHE A 61 18.63 -3.49 4.00
C PHE A 61 20.11 -3.56 4.36
N THR A 62 20.41 -4.16 5.50
CA THR A 62 21.78 -4.46 5.91
C THR A 62 21.95 -5.93 6.22
N LEU A 63 23.16 -6.44 6.00
CA LEU A 63 23.59 -7.79 6.36
C LEU A 63 24.68 -7.68 7.43
N THR A 64 24.54 -8.40 8.54
CA THR A 64 25.57 -8.43 9.58
C THR A 64 25.82 -9.86 10.10
N PRO A 65 27.03 -10.41 9.93
CA PRO A 65 28.11 -9.97 9.01
C PRO A 65 27.72 -10.12 7.53
N ASP A 66 28.26 -9.27 6.66
CA ASP A 66 28.06 -9.31 5.20
C ASP A 66 29.11 -10.14 4.45
N GLN A 67 30.24 -10.46 5.11
CA GLN A 67 31.29 -11.33 4.58
C GLN A 67 31.92 -12.19 5.69
N SER A 68 32.09 -13.47 5.40
CA SER A 68 32.87 -14.42 6.22
C SER A 68 33.20 -15.68 5.42
N CYS A 69 33.98 -16.58 6.01
CA CYS A 69 34.13 -17.96 5.53
C CYS A 69 32.82 -18.73 5.70
N ALA A 70 32.60 -19.72 4.84
CA ALA A 70 31.48 -20.65 5.02
C ALA A 70 31.69 -21.51 6.30
N PRO A 71 30.62 -21.78 7.08
CA PRO A 71 29.26 -21.29 6.94
C PRO A 71 29.11 -19.83 7.41
N LEU A 72 28.53 -18.98 6.57
CA LEU A 72 28.18 -17.60 6.90
C LEU A 72 26.76 -17.57 7.47
N LEU A 73 26.65 -17.22 8.76
CA LEU A 73 25.40 -16.80 9.36
C LEU A 73 25.32 -15.28 9.29
N SER A 74 24.29 -14.76 8.63
CA SER A 74 24.07 -13.31 8.50
C SER A 74 22.66 -12.96 8.96
N ASN A 75 22.54 -11.90 9.75
CA ASN A 75 21.26 -11.29 10.07
C ASN A 75 20.92 -10.24 9.02
N THR A 76 19.66 -10.22 8.59
CA THR A 76 19.15 -9.22 7.65
C THR A 76 18.25 -8.25 8.39
N ASP A 77 18.56 -6.96 8.33
CA ASP A 77 17.69 -5.91 8.86
C ASP A 77 17.05 -5.15 7.69
N ASN A 78 15.73 -5.04 7.69
CA ASN A 78 15.00 -4.24 6.71
C ASN A 78 15.01 -2.76 7.14
N LEU A 79 15.57 -1.91 6.30
CA LEU A 79 15.64 -0.46 6.49
C LEU A 79 14.73 0.30 5.50
N THR A 80 13.87 -0.42 4.76
CA THR A 80 12.96 0.18 3.78
C THR A 80 12.03 1.17 4.46
N THR A 81 12.03 2.40 3.97
CA THR A 81 11.13 3.45 4.45
C THR A 81 9.81 3.42 3.69
N THR A 82 8.71 3.63 4.41
CA THR A 82 7.37 3.83 3.85
C THR A 82 6.81 5.13 4.41
N ALA A 83 6.18 5.97 3.59
CA ALA A 83 5.74 7.30 4.03
C ALA A 83 4.44 7.23 4.83
N ASN A 84 3.51 6.34 4.46
CA ASN A 84 2.19 6.27 5.07
C ASN A 84 1.87 4.91 5.70
N SER A 85 2.82 3.95 5.62
CA SER A 85 2.64 2.58 6.12
C SER A 85 1.30 1.98 5.69
N CYS A 86 0.87 2.25 4.45
CA CYS A 86 -0.18 1.48 3.82
C CYS A 86 0.23 0.00 3.78
N LEU A 87 -0.66 -0.92 3.40
CA LEU A 87 -0.34 -2.35 3.38
C LEU A 87 0.85 -2.65 2.44
N VAL A 88 2.08 -2.66 2.96
CA VAL A 88 3.31 -2.93 2.21
C VAL A 88 3.74 -4.37 2.49
N THR A 89 4.04 -5.11 1.42
CA THR A 89 4.55 -6.48 1.51
C THR A 89 6.01 -6.49 1.10
N TYR A 90 6.83 -7.23 1.86
CA TYR A 90 8.26 -7.39 1.60
C TYR A 90 8.53 -8.82 1.17
N ALA A 91 9.27 -9.00 0.08
CA ALA A 91 9.69 -10.30 -0.42
C ALA A 91 11.22 -10.36 -0.43
N TRP A 92 11.77 -11.39 0.20
CA TRP A 92 13.21 -11.63 0.27
C TRP A 92 13.60 -12.79 -0.64
N SER A 93 14.69 -12.63 -1.38
CA SER A 93 15.27 -13.69 -2.20
C SER A 93 16.79 -13.67 -2.08
N VAL A 94 17.40 -14.84 -1.88
CA VAL A 94 18.86 -15.01 -1.88
C VAL A 94 19.28 -15.55 -3.24
N ALA A 95 20.18 -14.84 -3.92
CA ALA A 95 20.82 -15.32 -5.15
C ALA A 95 22.23 -15.83 -4.83
N HIS A 96 22.48 -17.12 -5.07
CA HIS A 96 23.82 -17.70 -4.93
C HIS A 96 24.56 -17.65 -6.26
N THR A 97 25.74 -17.02 -6.28
CA THR A 97 26.67 -17.07 -7.41
C THR A 97 27.81 -18.04 -7.08
N PRO A 98 27.92 -19.19 -7.77
CA PRO A 98 28.98 -20.15 -7.49
C PRO A 98 30.36 -19.57 -7.81
N PRO A 99 31.38 -19.78 -6.95
CA PRO A 99 32.74 -19.39 -7.27
C PRO A 99 33.33 -20.28 -8.38
N PRO A 100 34.37 -19.82 -9.11
CA PRO A 100 34.96 -20.58 -10.23
C PRO A 100 35.54 -21.96 -9.85
N CYS A 101 35.82 -22.20 -8.57
CA CYS A 101 36.57 -23.37 -8.10
C CYS A 101 35.84 -24.19 -7.00
N GLY A 102 34.53 -24.00 -6.79
CA GLY A 102 33.81 -24.61 -5.65
C GLY A 102 32.38 -25.05 -5.94
N SER A 103 31.98 -26.13 -5.27
CA SER A 103 30.66 -26.76 -5.31
C SER A 103 29.54 -25.76 -5.02
N ALA A 104 28.39 -25.94 -5.69
CA ALA A 104 27.18 -25.15 -5.44
C ALA A 104 26.85 -25.10 -3.94
N GLY A 105 26.95 -23.92 -3.32
CA GLY A 105 26.43 -23.66 -1.98
C GLY A 105 24.91 -23.61 -2.00
N ASN A 106 24.30 -23.93 -0.87
CA ASN A 106 22.85 -23.79 -0.66
C ASN A 106 22.61 -22.80 0.49
N TYR A 107 21.45 -22.14 0.50
CA TYR A 107 21.05 -21.20 1.56
C TYR A 107 19.82 -21.74 2.28
N THR A 108 19.69 -21.41 3.57
CA THR A 108 18.52 -21.73 4.37
C THR A 108 18.09 -20.50 5.15
N TYR A 109 16.80 -20.17 5.10
CA TYR A 109 16.24 -19.13 5.96
C TYR A 109 16.09 -19.70 7.38
N LEU A 110 16.71 -19.03 8.35
CA LEU A 110 16.69 -19.45 9.76
C LEU A 110 15.62 -18.71 10.60
N GLY A 111 14.87 -17.80 9.97
CA GLY A 111 13.76 -17.07 10.58
C GLY A 111 12.89 -16.38 9.53
N GLY A 112 11.58 -16.39 9.77
CA GLY A 112 10.53 -15.71 9.01
C GLY A 112 9.46 -15.20 9.97
#